data_AF-A0A7C1XC59-F1
#
_entry.id   AF-A0A7C1XC59-F1
#
_cell.length_a   1.000
_cell.length_b   1.000
_cell.length_c   1.000
_cell.angle_alpha   90.00
_cell.angle_beta   90.00
_cell.angle_gamma   90.00
#
_symmetry.space_group_name_H-M   'P 1'
#
loop_
_entity.id
_entity.type
_entity.pdbx_description
1 polymer ?
#
loop_
_entity_poly.entity_id
_entity_poly.type
_entity_poly.pdbx_seq_one_letter_code
_entity_poly.pdbx_strand_id
1 'polypeptide(L)'
;MVDRKMTDNVADIHASGLVPMVVEQTSRGERAYDIYSRLLKERVIFLTGPVEDHMANLIVAQLLFLESENPDKDIHIYINSPGGVVTAGLAIYDTMQFIKPDVSTMCIGQAASMGALLLAGGAAGKRYCLPHSRVMIHQPLGGFQGQASDIDIHAKEILAVRERLNKILSKHTGQPLERIQTDTDRDNFMSGDAAVEYGLVDSVLVDRG
;
A
#
# COMPACT_ATOMS: atom_id res chain seq x y z
N MET A 1 27.83 4.52 27.66
CA MET A 1 28.66 4.92 26.50
C MET A 1 28.96 3.63 25.74
N VAL A 2 28.07 3.26 24.81
CA VAL A 2 28.16 2.05 24.00
C VAL A 2 27.96 2.48 22.56
N ASP A 3 28.76 1.88 21.69
CA ASP A 3 29.27 2.45 20.47
C ASP A 3 28.26 2.77 19.37
N ARG A 4 28.57 3.87 18.69
CA ARG A 4 27.81 4.59 17.68
C ARG A 4 28.14 4.10 16.26
N LYS A 5 28.16 2.79 16.02
CA LYS A 5 28.57 2.16 14.74
C LYS A 5 27.75 0.91 14.37
N MET A 6 26.42 1.01 14.33
CA MET A 6 25.54 0.00 13.74
C MET A 6 24.47 0.63 12.83
N THR A 7 24.84 1.55 11.96
CA THR A 7 23.91 2.14 10.97
C THR A 7 24.38 2.07 9.52
N ASP A 8 25.59 1.55 9.25
CA ASP A 8 26.14 1.53 7.89
C ASP A 8 26.20 0.09 7.34
N ASN A 9 25.04 -0.58 7.22
CA ASN A 9 24.87 -1.76 6.36
C ASN A 9 23.41 -2.26 6.25
N VAL A 10 22.44 -1.36 6.09
CA VAL A 10 21.22 -1.76 5.38
C VAL A 10 21.58 -1.67 3.90
N ALA A 11 22.19 -2.75 3.43
CA ALA A 11 22.61 -2.91 2.05
C ALA A 11 21.47 -2.52 1.11
N ASP A 12 21.79 -1.60 0.20
CA ASP A 12 21.11 -1.42 -1.07
C ASP A 12 20.83 -2.80 -1.70
N ILE A 13 19.59 -3.28 -1.58
CA ILE A 13 19.06 -4.35 -2.43
C ILE A 13 18.67 -3.69 -3.76
N HIS A 14 19.60 -2.96 -4.38
CA HIS A 14 19.46 -2.52 -5.75
C HIS A 14 19.90 -3.68 -6.67
N ALA A 15 18.90 -4.43 -7.11
CA ALA A 15 18.83 -5.02 -8.45
C ALA A 15 20.10 -5.73 -8.99
N SER A 16 20.58 -6.76 -8.28
CA SER A 16 21.52 -7.75 -8.84
C SER A 16 20.98 -9.19 -8.75
N GLY A 17 19.65 -9.36 -8.81
CA GLY A 17 19.00 -10.65 -8.96
C GLY A 17 18.23 -10.66 -10.28
N LEU A 18 18.67 -11.47 -11.24
CA LEU A 18 17.96 -11.69 -12.49
C LEU A 18 16.49 -12.03 -12.18
N VAL A 19 15.55 -11.21 -12.64
CA VAL A 19 14.13 -11.53 -12.55
C VAL A 19 13.90 -12.78 -13.40
N PRO A 20 13.33 -13.87 -12.86
CA PRO A 20 13.12 -15.09 -13.62
C PRO A 20 12.26 -14.83 -14.86
N MET A 21 12.67 -15.41 -15.98
CA MET A 21 11.91 -15.38 -17.22
C MET A 21 11.03 -16.61 -17.33
N VAL A 22 9.80 -16.43 -17.80
CA VAL A 22 8.83 -17.48 -18.07
C VAL A 22 8.42 -17.44 -19.54
N VAL A 23 8.23 -18.62 -20.13
CA VAL A 23 7.79 -18.76 -21.52
C VAL A 23 6.30 -19.10 -21.54
N GLU A 24 5.52 -18.27 -22.20
CA GLU A 24 4.10 -18.53 -22.46
C GLU A 24 3.93 -19.08 -23.88
N GLN A 25 3.37 -20.28 -23.98
CA GLN A 25 2.97 -20.88 -25.25
C GLN A 25 1.60 -20.33 -25.65
N THR A 26 1.55 -19.64 -26.79
CA THR A 26 0.31 -19.16 -27.39
C THR A 26 0.07 -19.85 -28.73
N SER A 27 -1.14 -19.78 -29.27
CA SER A 27 -1.46 -20.28 -30.61
C SER A 27 -0.65 -19.62 -31.74
N ARG A 28 0.03 -18.50 -31.47
CA ARG A 28 0.88 -17.76 -32.40
C ARG A 28 2.39 -17.93 -32.12
N GLY A 29 2.77 -18.84 -31.21
CA GLY A 29 4.15 -19.12 -30.85
C GLY A 29 4.47 -18.81 -29.38
N GLU A 30 5.76 -18.84 -29.06
CA GLU A 30 6.29 -18.63 -27.72
C GLU A 30 6.64 -17.16 -27.47
N ARG A 31 6.28 -16.65 -26.30
CA ARG A 31 6.70 -15.33 -25.81
C ARG A 31 7.32 -15.45 -24.44
N ALA A 32 8.48 -14.83 -24.26
CA ALA A 32 9.15 -14.75 -22.96
C ALA A 32 8.76 -13.46 -22.24
N TYR A 33 8.42 -13.58 -20.96
CA TYR A 33 8.12 -12.47 -20.05
C TYR A 33 8.94 -12.64 -18.78
N ASP A 34 9.30 -11.55 -18.12
CA ASP A 34 9.68 -11.66 -16.71
C ASP A 34 8.44 -12.02 -15.88
N ILE A 35 8.63 -12.64 -14.71
CA ILE A 35 7.52 -13.14 -13.89
C ILE A 35 6.52 -12.04 -13.49
N TYR A 36 6.96 -10.80 -13.27
CA TYR A 36 6.06 -9.70 -12.92
C TYR A 36 5.26 -9.23 -14.12
N SER A 37 5.89 -9.07 -15.29
CA SER A 37 5.16 -8.79 -16.54
C SER A 37 4.13 -9.87 -16.87
N ARG A 38 4.45 -11.15 -16.59
CA ARG A 38 3.48 -12.23 -16.78
C ARG A 38 2.29 -12.10 -15.83
N LEU A 39 2.51 -11.72 -14.58
CA LEU A 39 1.44 -11.51 -13.60
C LEU A 39 0.63 -10.24 -13.86
N LEU A 40 1.25 -9.18 -14.42
CA LEU A 40 0.54 -7.98 -14.83
C LEU A 40 -0.49 -8.26 -15.94
N LYS A 41 -0.22 -9.23 -16.84
CA LYS A 41 -1.22 -9.70 -17.81
C LYS A 41 -2.45 -10.33 -17.15
N GLU A 42 -2.28 -10.91 -15.96
CA GLU A 42 -3.39 -11.39 -15.10
C GLU A 42 -3.91 -10.30 -14.15
N ARG A 43 -3.55 -9.03 -14.41
CA ARG A 43 -3.99 -7.83 -13.67
C ARG A 43 -3.54 -7.81 -12.20
N VAL A 44 -2.39 -8.42 -11.92
CA VAL A 44 -1.77 -8.43 -10.60
C VAL A 44 -0.64 -7.41 -10.56
N ILE A 45 -0.70 -6.50 -9.58
CA ILE A 45 0.32 -5.50 -9.26
C ILE A 45 0.90 -5.81 -7.88
N PHE A 46 2.21 -5.70 -7.73
CA PHE A 46 2.87 -5.82 -6.42
C PHE A 46 3.30 -4.45 -5.90
N LEU A 47 2.91 -4.17 -4.65
CA LEU A 47 3.39 -3.06 -3.85
C LEU A 47 4.25 -3.65 -2.72
N THR A 48 5.56 -3.71 -2.96
CA THR A 48 6.51 -4.39 -2.07
C THR A 48 7.61 -3.44 -1.63
N GLY A 49 7.85 -3.36 -0.32
CA GLY A 49 8.86 -2.47 0.25
C GLY A 49 8.34 -1.05 0.55
N PRO A 50 9.25 -0.11 0.85
CA PRO A 50 8.89 1.25 1.26
C PRO A 50 8.20 2.04 0.15
N VAL A 51 7.07 2.68 0.44
CA VAL A 51 6.37 3.55 -0.52
C VAL A 51 7.20 4.81 -0.77
N GLU A 52 7.59 5.02 -2.03
CA GLU A 52 8.32 6.19 -2.51
C GLU A 52 7.85 6.58 -3.92
N ASP A 53 8.28 7.75 -4.39
CA ASP A 53 7.73 8.39 -5.58
C ASP A 53 7.88 7.55 -6.85
N HIS A 54 8.99 6.84 -7.03
CA HIS A 54 9.25 6.02 -8.22
C HIS A 54 8.33 4.78 -8.26
N MET A 55 8.23 4.02 -7.17
CA MET A 55 7.32 2.88 -7.04
C MET A 55 5.87 3.33 -7.18
N ALA A 56 5.48 4.44 -6.54
CA ALA A 56 4.14 4.97 -6.69
C ALA A 56 3.82 5.31 -8.14
N ASN A 57 4.72 5.99 -8.84
CA ASN A 57 4.56 6.29 -10.26
C ASN A 57 4.43 5.02 -11.12
N LEU A 58 5.22 3.97 -10.84
CA LEU A 58 5.09 2.68 -11.53
C LEU A 58 3.73 2.01 -11.27
N ILE A 59 3.22 2.05 -10.04
CA ILE A 59 1.91 1.49 -9.69
C ILE A 59 0.79 2.28 -10.37
N VAL A 60 0.84 3.61 -10.34
CA VAL A 60 -0.12 4.49 -11.04
C VAL A 60 -0.13 4.18 -12.55
N ALA A 61 1.04 4.05 -13.18
CA ALA A 61 1.13 3.69 -14.59
C ALA A 61 0.52 2.32 -14.90
N GLN A 62 0.76 1.32 -14.04
CA GLN A 62 0.16 -0.02 -14.19
C GLN A 62 -1.36 0.02 -14.03
N LEU A 63 -1.89 0.78 -13.08
CA LEU A 63 -3.33 0.94 -12.87
C LEU A 63 -4.02 1.53 -14.10
N LEU A 64 -3.49 2.64 -14.63
CA LEU A 64 -3.99 3.29 -15.84
C LEU A 64 -3.87 2.38 -17.07
N PHE A 65 -2.76 1.65 -17.20
CA PHE A 65 -2.57 0.67 -18.26
C PHE A 65 -3.64 -0.43 -18.21
N LEU A 66 -3.87 -1.03 -17.04
CA LEU A 66 -4.85 -2.10 -16.87
C LEU A 66 -6.29 -1.64 -17.08
N GLU A 67 -6.61 -0.40 -16.69
CA GLU A 67 -7.89 0.23 -17.04
C GLU A 67 -8.04 0.32 -18.57
N SER A 68 -7.01 0.79 -19.27
CA SER A 68 -7.06 0.94 -20.74
C SER A 68 -7.21 -0.40 -21.48
N GLU A 69 -6.63 -1.48 -20.96
CA GLU A 69 -6.74 -2.83 -21.53
C GLU A 69 -8.14 -3.43 -21.35
N ASN A 70 -8.72 -3.27 -20.15
CA ASN A 70 -10.09 -3.69 -19.89
C ASN A 70 -10.63 -2.95 -18.64
N PRO A 71 -11.53 -1.97 -18.82
CA PRO A 71 -12.01 -1.14 -17.72
C PRO A 71 -13.11 -1.82 -16.88
N ASP A 72 -13.58 -3.01 -17.28
CA ASP A 72 -14.65 -3.76 -16.59
C ASP A 72 -14.12 -4.93 -15.75
N LYS A 73 -12.82 -5.20 -15.79
CA LYS A 73 -12.18 -6.29 -15.02
C LYS A 73 -11.43 -5.76 -13.81
N ASP A 74 -11.62 -6.41 -12.67
CA ASP A 74 -10.89 -6.14 -11.43
C ASP A 74 -9.37 -6.10 -11.61
N ILE A 75 -8.72 -5.28 -10.79
CA ILE A 75 -7.27 -5.24 -10.63
C ILE A 75 -6.92 -5.73 -9.22
N HIS A 76 -5.86 -6.51 -9.08
CA HIS A 76 -5.44 -7.06 -7.79
C HIS A 76 -4.10 -6.48 -7.35
N ILE A 77 -4.07 -5.74 -6.25
CA ILE A 77 -2.84 -5.22 -5.64
C ILE A 77 -2.45 -6.09 -4.45
N TYR A 78 -1.25 -6.67 -4.52
CA TYR A 78 -0.65 -7.45 -3.44
C TYR A 78 0.30 -6.53 -2.67
N ILE A 79 0.03 -6.36 -1.37
CA ILE A 79 0.68 -5.36 -0.52
C ILE A 79 1.57 -6.08 0.51
N ASN A 80 2.87 -5.79 0.44
CA ASN A 80 3.85 -6.11 1.48
C ASN A 80 4.73 -4.89 1.74
N SER A 81 4.23 -3.96 2.56
CA SER A 81 4.87 -2.65 2.73
C SER A 81 4.88 -2.17 4.17
N PRO A 82 6.02 -1.64 4.67
CA PRO A 82 6.08 -0.92 5.93
C PRO A 82 5.49 0.50 5.85
N GLY A 83 4.93 0.90 4.70
CA GLY A 83 4.51 2.27 4.41
C GLY A 83 5.64 3.10 3.81
N GLY A 84 5.54 4.43 3.90
CA GLY A 84 6.52 5.33 3.34
C GLY A 84 5.97 6.74 3.14
N VAL A 85 6.36 7.39 2.05
CA VAL A 85 6.01 8.78 1.73
C VAL A 85 4.51 8.92 1.52
N VAL A 86 3.89 9.84 2.29
CA VAL A 86 2.43 10.04 2.28
C VAL A 86 1.93 10.52 0.92
N THR A 87 2.62 11.48 0.29
CA THR A 87 2.23 12.02 -1.02
C THR A 87 2.26 10.95 -2.12
N ALA A 88 3.30 10.13 -2.14
CA ALA A 88 3.42 8.98 -3.05
C ALA A 88 2.27 7.99 -2.86
N GLY A 89 1.97 7.64 -1.61
CA GLY A 89 0.85 6.75 -1.30
C GLY A 89 -0.52 7.36 -1.65
N LEU A 90 -0.71 8.66 -1.46
CA LEU A 90 -1.96 9.34 -1.86
C LEU A 90 -2.15 9.36 -3.39
N ALA A 91 -1.07 9.44 -4.18
CA ALA A 91 -1.15 9.32 -5.64
C ALA A 91 -1.68 7.94 -6.08
N ILE A 92 -1.20 6.87 -5.44
CA ILE A 92 -1.74 5.52 -5.66
C ILE A 92 -3.21 5.47 -5.23
N TYR A 93 -3.51 5.93 -4.01
CA TYR A 93 -4.86 5.91 -3.45
C TYR A 93 -5.87 6.61 -4.36
N ASP A 94 -5.61 7.86 -4.75
CA ASP A 94 -6.52 8.64 -5.61
C ASP A 94 -6.69 7.96 -6.97
N THR A 95 -5.63 7.37 -7.53
CA THR A 95 -5.72 6.60 -8.79
C THR A 95 -6.62 5.37 -8.62
N MET A 96 -6.49 4.63 -7.50
CA MET A 96 -7.38 3.49 -7.21
C MET A 96 -8.86 3.91 -7.13
N GLN A 97 -9.15 5.10 -6.60
CA GLN A 97 -10.53 5.60 -6.52
C GLN A 97 -11.03 6.21 -7.85
N PHE A 98 -10.11 6.63 -8.71
CA PHE A 98 -10.41 7.36 -9.95
C PHE A 98 -10.74 6.45 -11.13
N ILE A 99 -9.98 5.35 -11.27
CA ILE A 99 -10.15 4.42 -12.38
C ILE A 99 -11.49 3.65 -12.28
N LYS A 100 -12.02 3.21 -13.42
CA LYS A 100 -13.27 2.46 -13.49
C LYS A 100 -13.21 1.06 -12.85
N PRO A 101 -12.14 0.25 -13.02
CA PRO A 101 -12.05 -1.08 -12.42
C PRO A 101 -12.11 -1.05 -10.89
N ASP A 102 -12.75 -2.06 -10.32
CA ASP A 102 -12.58 -2.32 -8.89
C ASP A 102 -11.13 -2.74 -8.60
N VAL A 103 -10.52 -2.09 -7.61
CA VAL A 103 -9.19 -2.46 -7.13
C VAL A 103 -9.31 -3.33 -5.88
N SER A 104 -9.10 -4.63 -6.04
CA SER A 104 -8.96 -5.57 -4.94
C SER A 104 -7.58 -5.44 -4.31
N THR A 105 -7.52 -5.45 -2.98
CA THR A 105 -6.27 -5.34 -2.21
C THR A 105 -6.07 -6.57 -1.34
N MET A 106 -4.83 -7.05 -1.25
CA MET A 106 -4.50 -8.18 -0.40
C MET A 106 -3.18 -7.96 0.34
N CYS A 107 -3.21 -8.04 1.66
CA CYS A 107 -2.00 -8.01 2.47
C CYS A 107 -1.31 -9.38 2.48
N ILE A 108 -0.07 -9.40 2.00
CA ILE A 108 0.82 -10.56 2.01
C ILE A 108 2.07 -10.27 2.85
N GLY A 109 2.03 -10.60 4.14
CA GLY A 109 3.11 -10.30 5.08
C GLY A 109 2.77 -9.10 5.96
N GLN A 110 3.00 -7.87 5.50
CA GLN A 110 2.59 -6.70 6.27
C GLN A 110 2.02 -5.55 5.44
N ALA A 111 1.10 -4.80 6.04
CA ALA A 111 0.60 -3.53 5.54
C ALA A 111 0.61 -2.54 6.70
N ALA A 112 1.63 -1.69 6.76
CA ALA A 112 1.81 -0.73 7.84
C ALA A 112 1.75 0.71 7.33
N SER A 113 1.26 1.65 8.14
CA SER A 113 1.23 3.08 7.80
C SER A 113 0.50 3.29 6.46
N MET A 114 1.14 3.93 5.45
CA MET A 114 0.57 4.07 4.11
C MET A 114 0.21 2.74 3.44
N GLY A 115 0.89 1.63 3.75
CA GLY A 115 0.50 0.31 3.27
C GLY A 115 -0.87 -0.14 3.82
N ALA A 116 -1.17 0.16 5.09
CA ALA A 116 -2.47 -0.13 5.71
C ALA A 116 -3.58 0.74 5.12
N LEU A 117 -3.30 2.02 4.84
CA LEU A 117 -4.26 2.92 4.20
C LEU A 117 -4.60 2.45 2.78
N LEU A 118 -3.59 2.06 1.99
CA LEU A 118 -3.81 1.53 0.65
C LEU A 118 -4.55 0.19 0.68
N LEU A 119 -4.26 -0.67 1.65
CA LEU A 119 -5.02 -1.90 1.88
C LEU A 119 -6.50 -1.60 2.13
N ALA A 120 -6.79 -0.69 3.07
CA ALA A 120 -8.16 -0.30 3.41
C ALA A 120 -8.89 0.41 2.26
N GLY A 121 -8.15 1.11 1.40
CA GLY A 121 -8.66 1.86 0.25
C GLY A 121 -9.06 1.00 -0.97
N GLY A 122 -8.91 -0.32 -0.91
CA GLY A 122 -9.44 -1.23 -1.93
C GLY A 122 -10.98 -1.20 -1.99
N ALA A 123 -11.54 -1.77 -3.06
CA ALA A 123 -12.98 -1.86 -3.26
C ALA A 123 -13.65 -2.65 -2.12
N ALA A 124 -14.77 -2.15 -1.61
CA ALA A 124 -15.50 -2.78 -0.51
C ALA A 124 -15.93 -4.22 -0.86
N GLY A 125 -15.73 -5.15 0.08
CA GLY A 125 -15.93 -6.58 -0.15
C GLY A 125 -14.79 -7.27 -0.91
N LYS A 126 -13.73 -6.55 -1.29
CA LYS A 126 -12.57 -7.07 -2.05
C LYS A 126 -11.22 -6.75 -1.41
N ARG A 127 -11.18 -6.52 -0.09
CA ARG A 127 -9.98 -6.25 0.71
C ARG A 127 -9.66 -7.46 1.58
N TYR A 128 -8.43 -7.95 1.51
CA TYR A 128 -8.08 -9.26 2.07
C TYR A 128 -6.79 -9.24 2.87
N CYS A 129 -6.69 -10.15 3.83
CA CYS A 129 -5.43 -10.51 4.48
C CYS A 129 -5.16 -12.01 4.33
N LEU A 130 -3.88 -12.40 4.31
CA LEU A 130 -3.50 -13.78 4.60
C LEU A 130 -3.45 -14.03 6.13
N PRO A 131 -3.48 -15.28 6.61
CA PRO A 131 -3.71 -15.58 8.02
C PRO A 131 -2.62 -15.08 8.97
N HIS A 132 -1.38 -14.93 8.47
CA HIS A 132 -0.24 -14.44 9.24
C HIS A 132 0.17 -13.02 8.86
N SER A 133 -0.67 -12.34 8.07
CA SER A 133 -0.44 -10.93 7.74
C SER A 133 -0.63 -10.05 8.97
N ARG A 134 0.15 -8.98 9.03
CA ARG A 134 0.09 -7.97 10.10
C ARG A 134 -0.25 -6.61 9.52
N VAL A 135 -1.27 -5.96 10.09
CA VAL A 135 -1.66 -4.59 9.72
C VAL A 135 -1.22 -3.64 10.84
N MET A 136 -0.77 -2.44 10.50
CA MET A 136 -0.43 -1.42 11.49
C MET A 136 -0.89 -0.04 11.03
N ILE A 137 -1.61 0.66 11.90
CA ILE A 137 -2.04 2.05 11.69
C ILE A 137 -1.41 2.96 12.74
N HIS A 138 -1.06 4.18 12.33
CA HIS A 138 -0.52 5.24 13.18
C HIS A 138 -0.70 6.60 12.49
N GLN A 139 -0.46 7.69 13.22
CA GLN A 139 -0.47 9.04 12.68
C GLN A 139 0.75 9.30 11.78
N PRO A 140 0.69 10.25 10.82
CA PRO A 140 1.82 10.53 9.96
C PRO A 140 3.02 11.06 10.76
N LEU A 141 4.21 10.65 10.34
CA LEU A 141 5.48 11.16 10.86
C LEU A 141 6.03 12.22 9.91
N GLY A 142 6.63 13.26 10.47
CA GLY A 142 7.31 14.31 9.72
C GLY A 142 8.22 15.12 10.61
N GLY A 143 9.08 15.93 9.98
CA GLY A 143 10.02 16.79 10.68
C GLY A 143 10.41 17.96 9.81
N PHE A 144 10.65 19.10 10.44
CA PHE A 144 11.05 20.33 9.76
C PHE A 144 11.98 21.15 10.66
N GLN A 145 12.91 21.89 10.07
CA GLN A 145 13.81 22.81 10.77
C GLN A 145 13.93 24.09 9.96
N GLY A 146 13.76 25.26 10.60
CA GLY A 146 13.79 26.55 9.92
C GLY A 146 13.35 27.70 10.81
N GLN A 147 12.91 28.80 10.20
CA GLN A 147 12.39 29.95 10.93
C GLN A 147 11.08 29.59 11.66
N ALA A 148 10.74 30.33 12.71
CA ALA A 148 9.52 30.08 13.49
C ALA A 148 8.24 30.13 12.62
N SER A 149 8.19 31.04 11.64
CA SER A 149 7.10 31.12 10.65
C SER A 149 6.97 29.86 9.81
N ASP A 150 8.09 29.30 9.35
CA ASP A 150 8.11 28.12 8.51
C ASP A 150 7.73 26.86 9.33
N ILE A 151 8.20 26.78 10.58
CA ILE A 151 7.80 25.72 11.51
C ILE A 151 6.27 25.71 11.72
N ASP A 152 5.65 26.88 11.93
CA ASP A 152 4.19 26.99 12.08
C ASP A 152 3.45 26.55 10.80
N ILE A 153 3.95 26.91 9.62
CA ILE A 153 3.38 26.48 8.32
C ILE A 153 3.43 24.95 8.20
N HIS A 154 4.58 24.34 8.44
CA HIS A 154 4.74 22.89 8.33
C HIS A 154 3.98 22.11 9.41
N ALA A 155 3.87 22.65 10.62
CA ALA A 155 3.06 22.08 11.69
C ALA A 155 1.56 22.05 11.33
N LYS A 156 1.05 23.13 10.72
CA LYS A 156 -0.33 23.16 10.22
C LYS A 156 -0.57 22.16 9.11
N GLU A 157 0.37 22.02 8.17
CA GLU A 157 0.25 21.06 7.07
C GLU A 157 0.21 19.62 7.56
N ILE A 158 1.12 19.20 8.46
CA ILE A 158 1.12 17.81 8.94
C ILE A 158 -0.16 17.47 9.73
N LEU A 159 -0.73 18.44 10.46
CA LEU A 159 -2.02 18.28 11.13
C LEU A 159 -3.17 18.13 10.13
N ALA A 160 -3.15 18.89 9.04
CA ALA A 160 -4.13 18.77 7.95
C ALA A 160 -4.01 17.41 7.22
N VAL A 161 -2.79 16.94 6.98
CA VAL A 161 -2.52 15.60 6.44
C VAL A 161 -3.07 14.53 7.38
N ARG A 162 -2.76 14.58 8.69
CA ARG A 162 -3.27 13.64 9.68
C ARG A 162 -4.80 13.55 9.65
N GLU A 163 -5.47 14.69 9.64
CA GLU A 163 -6.93 14.76 9.58
C GLU A 163 -7.48 14.14 8.28
N ARG A 164 -6.82 14.38 7.14
CA ARG A 164 -7.20 13.77 5.85
C ARG A 164 -7.06 12.25 5.88
N LEU A 165 -5.95 11.72 6.39
CA LEU A 165 -5.73 10.27 6.47
C LEU A 165 -6.73 9.60 7.41
N ASN A 166 -7.03 10.22 8.55
CA ASN A 166 -8.04 9.71 9.48
C ASN A 166 -9.45 9.68 8.88
N LYS A 167 -9.82 10.68 8.07
CA LYS A 167 -11.08 10.66 7.32
C LYS A 167 -11.12 9.55 6.27
N ILE A 168 -10.03 9.31 5.56
CA ILE A 168 -9.92 8.20 4.59
C ILE A 168 -10.12 6.86 5.30
N LEU A 169 -9.41 6.63 6.41
CA LEU A 169 -9.55 5.40 7.18
C LEU A 169 -10.96 5.26 7.77
N SER A 170 -11.55 6.33 8.32
CA SER A 170 -12.93 6.32 8.82
C SER A 170 -13.93 5.95 7.71
N LYS A 171 -13.79 6.54 6.52
CA LYS A 171 -14.62 6.21 5.35
C LYS A 171 -14.58 4.71 5.03
N HIS A 172 -13.39 4.13 4.96
CA HIS A 172 -13.20 2.75 4.49
C HIS A 172 -13.44 1.69 5.58
N THR A 173 -13.23 2.02 6.84
CA THR A 173 -13.43 1.10 7.96
C THR A 173 -14.85 1.15 8.52
N GLY A 174 -15.59 2.23 8.29
CA GLY A 174 -16.87 2.49 8.93
C GLY A 174 -16.75 2.87 10.42
N GLN A 175 -15.54 2.97 10.96
CA GLN A 175 -15.32 3.42 12.33
C GLN A 175 -15.57 4.94 12.45
N PRO A 176 -16.11 5.41 13.59
CA PRO A 176 -16.20 6.83 13.89
C PRO A 176 -14.82 7.50 13.83
N LEU A 177 -14.79 8.76 13.38
CA LEU A 177 -13.54 9.51 13.22
C LEU A 177 -12.77 9.63 14.53
N GLU A 178 -13.48 9.79 15.65
CA GLU A 178 -12.91 9.90 16.99
C GLU A 178 -12.18 8.62 17.42
N ARG A 179 -12.73 7.47 17.02
CA ARG A 179 -12.08 6.17 17.26
C ARG A 179 -10.81 6.05 16.44
N ILE A 180 -10.86 6.39 15.14
CA ILE A 180 -9.67 6.40 14.28
C ILE A 180 -8.58 7.32 14.83
N GLN A 181 -8.95 8.52 15.29
CA GLN A 181 -8.00 9.45 15.90
C GLN A 181 -7.32 8.87 17.15
N THR A 182 -8.07 8.15 17.99
CA THR A 182 -7.54 7.49 19.19
C THR A 182 -6.63 6.33 18.82
N ASP A 183 -7.11 5.45 17.95
CA ASP A 183 -6.45 4.20 17.59
C ASP A 183 -5.25 4.39 16.65
N THR A 184 -5.03 5.61 16.12
CA THR A 184 -3.85 5.99 15.34
C THR A 184 -2.87 6.90 16.10
N ASP A 185 -3.17 7.31 17.34
CA ASP A 185 -2.25 8.21 18.08
C ASP A 185 -0.88 7.57 18.34
N ARG A 186 -0.82 6.24 18.42
CA ARG A 186 0.40 5.43 18.49
C ARG A 186 0.31 4.26 17.53
N ASP A 187 1.42 3.58 17.33
CA ASP A 187 1.47 2.33 16.57
C ASP A 187 0.46 1.33 17.13
N ASN A 188 -0.51 0.98 16.30
CA ASN A 188 -1.56 0.02 16.62
C ASN A 188 -1.49 -1.16 15.65
N PHE A 189 -1.00 -2.29 16.16
CA PHE A 189 -0.80 -3.51 15.39
C PHE A 189 -2.01 -4.44 15.50
N MET A 190 -2.43 -4.99 14.36
CA MET A 190 -3.56 -5.89 14.24
C MET A 190 -3.16 -7.16 13.49
N SER A 191 -3.69 -8.31 13.94
CA SER A 191 -3.70 -9.54 13.15
C SER A 191 -4.67 -9.41 11.97
N GLY A 192 -4.67 -10.37 11.04
CA GLY A 192 -5.68 -10.44 9.97
C GLY A 192 -7.12 -10.41 10.52
N ASP A 193 -7.43 -11.21 11.53
CA ASP A 193 -8.77 -11.26 12.14
C ASP A 193 -9.15 -9.94 12.82
N ALA A 194 -8.22 -9.33 13.56
CA ALA A 194 -8.46 -8.03 14.19
C ALA A 194 -8.66 -6.92 13.15
N ALA A 195 -7.96 -7.01 12.00
CA ALA A 195 -8.14 -6.08 10.90
C ALA A 195 -9.51 -6.25 10.21
N VAL A 196 -10.05 -7.47 10.14
CA VAL A 196 -11.44 -7.72 9.68
C VAL A 196 -12.44 -7.12 10.66
N GLU A 197 -12.30 -7.40 11.96
CA GLU A 197 -13.19 -6.85 12.99
C GLU A 197 -13.17 -5.32 13.02
N TYR A 198 -12.00 -4.72 12.79
CA TYR A 198 -11.84 -3.27 12.72
C TYR A 198 -12.40 -2.65 11.43
N GLY A 199 -12.59 -3.44 10.37
CA GLY A 199 -13.07 -3.00 9.05
C GLY A 199 -11.97 -2.54 8.09
N LEU A 200 -10.69 -2.78 8.40
CA LEU A 200 -9.56 -2.48 7.50
C LEU A 200 -9.53 -3.41 6.28
N VAL A 201 -10.02 -4.64 6.45
CA VAL A 201 -10.19 -5.63 5.39
C VAL A 201 -11.53 -6.33 5.54
N ASP A 202 -11.99 -7.00 4.49
CA ASP A 202 -13.29 -7.67 4.46
C ASP A 202 -13.20 -9.13 4.92
N SER A 203 -12.09 -9.82 4.61
CA SER A 203 -11.90 -11.22 5.05
C SER A 203 -10.43 -11.66 5.10
N VAL A 204 -10.19 -12.74 5.85
CA VAL A 204 -8.93 -13.48 5.83
C VAL A 204 -9.06 -14.65 4.86
N LEU A 205 -8.14 -14.74 3.89
CA LEU A 205 -8.09 -15.84 2.91
C LEU A 205 -7.12 -16.92 3.39
N VAL A 206 -7.64 -18.12 3.64
CA VAL A 206 -6.85 -19.29 4.12
C VAL A 206 -6.43 -20.24 2.99
N ASP A 207 -7.24 -20.32 1.94
CA ASP A 207 -7.00 -21.17 0.78
C ASP A 207 -7.61 -20.52 -0.47
N ARG A 208 -7.12 -20.92 -1.66
CA ARG A 208 -7.63 -20.41 -2.94
C ARG A 208 -8.84 -21.18 -3.48
N GLY A 209 -9.22 -22.28 -2.82
CA GLY A 209 -10.22 -23.23 -3.32
C GLY A 209 -9.61 -24.25 -4.27
#